data_AF-A0A6A6U6Y2-F1
#
_entry.id   AF-A0A6A6U6Y2-F1
#
_cell.length_a   1.000
_cell.length_b   1.000
_cell.length_c   1.000
_cell.angle_alpha   90.00
_cell.angle_beta   90.00
_cell.angle_gamma   90.00
#
_symmetry.space_group_name_H-M   'P 1'
#
loop_
_entity.id
_entity.type
_entity.pdbx_description
1 polymer ?
#
loop_
_entity_poly.entity_id
_entity_poly.type
_entity_poly.pdbx_seq_one_letter_code
_entity_poly.pdbx_strand_id
1 'polypeptide(L)' 'MRVPGMPGQEAMDKLINAPALSYTGARAKERASGAPVRKFCDMCGYWGKMKCTICGSYVCCLACKQTHDAAEHPHR' A
#
# COMPACT_ATOMS: atom_id res chain seq x y z
N MET A 1 -7.90 -13.45 -4.93
CA MET A 1 -8.60 -12.75 -3.84
C MET A 1 -9.98 -13.39 -3.72
N ARG A 2 -10.20 -14.21 -2.69
CA ARG A 2 -11.52 -14.83 -2.47
C ARG A 2 -12.34 -13.86 -1.63
N VAL A 3 -13.25 -13.15 -2.26
CA VAL A 3 -14.21 -12.32 -1.54
C VAL A 3 -15.22 -13.28 -0.89
N PRO A 4 -15.48 -13.17 0.42
CA PRO A 4 -16.52 -13.98 1.06
C PRO A 4 -17.88 -13.67 0.42
N GLY A 5 -18.77 -14.66 0.40
CA GLY A 5 -20.13 -14.47 -0.09
C GLY A 5 -20.90 -13.44 0.77
N MET A 6 -21.97 -12.90 0.20
CA MET A 6 -22.82 -11.95 0.92
C MET A 6 -23.41 -12.64 2.17
N PRO A 7 -23.31 -12.03 3.36
CA PRO A 7 -23.94 -12.56 4.56
C PRO A 7 -25.48 -12.51 4.43
N GLY A 8 -26.16 -13.44 5.10
CA GLY A 8 -27.62 -13.45 5.20
C GLY A 8 -28.16 -12.35 6.10
N GLN A 9 -29.49 -12.14 6.09
CA GLN A 9 -30.18 -11.06 6.82
C GLN A 9 -29.81 -11.01 8.31
N GLU A 10 -29.90 -12.13 9.03
CA GLU A 10 -29.64 -12.19 10.47
C GLU A 10 -28.19 -11.78 10.82
N ALA A 11 -27.22 -12.15 9.97
CA ALA A 11 -25.83 -11.76 10.14
C ALA A 11 -25.64 -10.25 9.89
N MET A 12 -26.36 -9.69 8.92
CA MET A 12 -26.36 -8.25 8.65
C MET A 12 -26.93 -7.45 9.83
N ASP A 13 -28.06 -7.88 10.39
CA ASP A 13 -28.69 -7.20 11.53
C ASP A 13 -27.77 -7.19 12.76
N LYS A 14 -27.04 -8.28 13.02
CA LYS A 14 -26.03 -8.33 14.09
C LYS A 14 -24.88 -7.35 13.86
N LEU A 15 -24.41 -7.21 12.63
CA LEU A 15 -23.33 -6.27 12.29
C LEU A 15 -23.78 -4.81 12.43
N ILE A 16 -25.01 -4.50 12.02
CA ILE A 16 -25.58 -3.15 12.12
C ILE A 16 -25.80 -2.73 13.58
N ASN A 17 -26.27 -3.65 14.41
CA ASN A 17 -26.54 -3.37 15.82
C ASN A 17 -25.29 -3.44 16.73
N ALA A 18 -24.13 -3.80 16.19
CA ALA A 18 -22.89 -3.87 16.97
C ALA A 18 -22.39 -2.46 17.35
N PRO A 19 -21.84 -2.29 18.57
CA PRO A 19 -21.25 -1.01 18.97
C PRO A 19 -20.03 -0.66 18.11
N ALA A 20 -19.78 0.64 17.91
CA ALA A 20 -18.63 1.12 17.17
C ALA A 20 -17.32 0.63 17.83
N LEU A 21 -16.42 0.09 17.02
CA LEU A 21 -15.10 -0.33 17.47
C LEU A 21 -14.24 0.89 17.79
N SER A 22 -13.37 0.78 18.79
CA SER A 22 -12.28 1.73 18.98
C SER A 22 -11.29 1.65 17.81
N TYR A 23 -10.43 2.68 17.66
CA TYR A 23 -9.40 2.69 16.62
C TYR A 23 -8.53 1.42 16.63
N THR A 24 -8.17 0.92 17.81
CA THR A 24 -7.35 -0.30 17.95
C THR A 24 -8.09 -1.58 17.57
N GLY A 25 -9.42 -1.62 17.73
CA GLY A 25 -10.26 -2.72 17.29
C GLY A 25 -10.57 -2.70 15.79
N ALA A 26 -10.67 -1.51 15.20
CA ALA A 26 -10.99 -1.32 13.78
C ALA A 26 -9.76 -1.37 12.85
N ARG A 27 -8.56 -1.06 13.34
CA ARG A 27 -7.35 -1.02 12.49
C ARG A 27 -7.06 -2.38 11.87
N ALA A 28 -6.60 -2.36 10.62
CA ALA A 28 -6.12 -3.56 9.96
C ALA A 28 -4.95 -4.16 10.76
N LYS A 29 -4.96 -5.49 10.92
CA LYS A 29 -3.79 -6.22 11.44
C LYS A 29 -2.69 -6.20 10.39
N GLU A 30 -1.43 -6.27 10.85
CA GLU A 30 -0.29 -6.46 9.96
C GLU A 30 -0.53 -7.65 9.04
N ARG A 31 -0.15 -7.54 7.76
CA ARG A 31 -0.46 -8.58 6.78
C ARG A 31 0.21 -9.88 7.20
N ALA A 32 -0.58 -10.92 7.46
CA ALA A 32 -0.08 -12.25 7.78
C ALA A 32 0.70 -12.91 6.62
N SER A 33 0.58 -12.39 5.40
CA SER A 33 1.25 -12.94 4.22
C SER A 33 2.66 -12.41 4.09
N GLY A 34 3.67 -13.28 4.07
CA GLY A 34 5.05 -12.98 3.66
C GLY A 34 5.21 -12.62 2.17
N ALA A 35 4.11 -12.25 1.50
CA ALA A 35 4.15 -11.75 0.14
C ALA A 35 4.96 -10.44 0.11
N PRO A 36 5.87 -10.26 -0.86
CA PRO A 36 6.71 -9.07 -0.92
C PRO A 36 5.85 -7.81 -1.05
N VAL A 37 6.23 -6.76 -0.33
CA VAL A 37 5.61 -5.44 -0.45
C VAL A 37 5.71 -4.99 -1.90
N ARG A 38 4.60 -4.47 -2.44
CA ARG A 38 4.56 -3.93 -3.80
C ARG A 38 5.46 -2.71 -3.86
N LYS A 39 6.31 -2.67 -4.89
CA LYS A 39 7.25 -1.57 -5.12
C LYS A 39 6.77 -0.76 -6.32
N PHE A 40 6.43 0.49 -6.09
CA PHE A 40 5.97 1.42 -7.12
C PHE A 40 7.03 2.47 -7.39
N CYS A 41 6.96 3.04 -8.59
CA CYS A 41 7.75 4.18 -8.99
C CYS A 41 7.27 5.40 -8.22
N ASP A 42 8.19 6.04 -7.51
CA ASP A 42 7.89 7.24 -6.72
C ASP A 42 7.42 8.41 -7.60
N MET A 43 7.95 8.50 -8.83
CA MET A 43 7.60 9.58 -9.76
C MET A 43 6.26 9.40 -10.51
N CYS A 44 5.80 8.17 -10.77
CA CYS A 44 4.65 7.95 -11.67
C CYS A 44 3.70 6.81 -11.25
N GLY A 45 4.00 6.09 -10.17
CA GLY A 45 3.16 5.01 -9.66
C GLY A 45 3.21 3.69 -10.46
N TYR A 46 3.97 3.60 -11.56
CA TYR A 46 4.16 2.33 -12.28
C TYR A 46 4.99 1.33 -11.47
N TRP A 47 5.17 0.08 -11.93
CA TRP A 47 5.99 -0.92 -11.21
C TRP A 47 7.46 -0.47 -11.10
N GLY A 48 7.93 -0.32 -9.88
CA GLY A 48 9.30 0.08 -9.58
C GLY A 48 10.28 -1.06 -9.89
N LYS A 49 11.22 -0.81 -10.79
CA LYS A 49 12.20 -1.81 -11.27
C LYS A 49 13.59 -1.63 -10.66
N MET A 50 13.92 -0.40 -10.26
CA MET A 50 15.26 -0.01 -9.84
C MET A 50 15.16 0.82 -8.55
N LYS A 51 16.03 0.50 -7.59
CA LYS A 51 16.08 1.16 -6.29
C LYS A 51 17.05 2.33 -6.36
N CYS A 52 16.64 3.51 -5.89
CA CYS A 52 17.53 4.63 -5.67
C CYS A 52 18.55 4.26 -4.58
N THR A 53 19.85 4.38 -4.87
CA THR A 53 20.91 4.05 -3.90
C THR A 53 21.11 5.12 -2.84
N ILE A 54 20.41 6.25 -2.96
CA ILE A 54 20.46 7.40 -2.05
C ILE A 54 19.45 7.22 -0.93
N CYS A 55 18.16 7.17 -1.27
CA CYS A 55 17.05 7.14 -0.32
C CYS A 55 16.35 5.78 -0.23
N GLY A 56 16.58 4.89 -1.20
CA GLY A 56 15.96 3.57 -1.23
C GLY A 56 14.56 3.51 -1.83
N SER A 57 14.02 4.61 -2.36
CA SER A 57 12.79 4.63 -3.17
C SER A 57 12.96 3.77 -4.44
N TYR A 58 11.87 3.43 -5.10
CA TYR A 58 11.92 2.73 -6.38
C TYR A 58 11.47 3.65 -7.51
N VAL A 59 12.08 3.50 -8.68
CA VAL A 59 11.66 4.14 -9.93
C VAL A 59 11.52 3.10 -11.05
N CYS A 60 10.71 3.39 -12.07
CA CYS A 60 10.41 2.43 -13.13
C CYS A 60 11.42 2.44 -14.29
N CYS A 61 12.03 3.60 -14.57
CA CYS A 61 12.94 3.81 -15.70
C CYS A 61 13.93 4.95 -15.44
N LEU A 62 14.89 5.12 -16.35
CA LEU A 62 15.93 6.14 -16.25
C LEU A 62 15.37 7.58 -16.26
N ALA A 63 14.34 7.85 -17.07
CA ALA A 63 13.70 9.16 -17.09
C ALA A 63 13.13 9.53 -15.70
N CYS A 64 12.39 8.60 -15.08
CA CYS A 64 11.90 8.77 -13.72
C CYS A 64 13.05 8.86 -12.70
N LYS A 65 14.18 8.17 -12.91
CA LYS A 65 15.36 8.32 -12.04
C LYS A 65 15.92 9.74 -12.11
N GLN A 66 16.07 10.31 -13.30
CA GLN A 66 16.60 11.66 -13.48
C GLN A 66 15.69 12.71 -12.83
N THR A 67 14.37 12.58 -13.03
CA THR A 67 13.40 13.47 -12.38
C THR A 67 13.41 13.30 -10.85
N HIS A 68 13.53 12.06 -10.36
CA HIS A 68 13.67 11.78 -8.94
C HIS A 68 14.93 12.42 -8.35
N ASP A 69 16.09 12.23 -8.97
CA ASP A 69 17.35 12.79 -8.48
C ASP A 69 17.30 14.32 -8.43
N ALA A 70 16.74 14.97 -9.46
CA ALA A 70 16.62 16.43 -9.51
C ALA A 70 15.66 17.00 -8.46
N ALA A 71 14.57 16.28 -8.13
CA ALA A 71 13.55 16.73 -7.18
C ALA A 71 13.95 16.44 -5.72
N GLU A 72 14.43 15.23 -5.45
CA GLU A 72 14.64 14.71 -4.09
C GLU A 72 16.10 14.83 -3.64
N HIS A 73 17.06 14.91 -4.57
CA HIS A 73 18.50 14.89 -4.29
C HIS A 73 19.29 16.01 -5.01
N PRO A 74 18.86 17.29 -4.92
CA PRO A 74 19.42 18.38 -5.73
C PRO A 74 20.89 18.75 -5.43
N HIS A 75 21.43 18.31 -4.29
CA HIS A 75 22.78 18.66 -3.83
C HIS A 75 23.71 17.44 -3.70
N ARG A 76 23.32 16.30 -4.26
CA ARG A 76 24.11 15.07 -4.20
C ARG A 76 24.85 14.82 -5.51
#